data_AF-A0A7R9DEA0-F1
#
_entry.id   AF-A0A7R9DEA0-F1
#
_cell.length_a   1.000
_cell.length_b   1.000
_cell.length_c   1.000
_cell.angle_alpha   90.00
_cell.angle_beta   90.00
_cell.angle_gamma   90.00
#
_symmetry.space_group_name_H-M   'P 1'
#
loop_
_entity.id
_entity.type
_entity.pdbx_description
1 polymer ?
#
loop_
_entity_poly.entity_id
_entity_poly.type
_entity_poly.pdbx_seq_one_letter_code
_entity_poly.pdbx_strand_id
1 'polypeptide(L)'
;MDKSVPVQVKLESFIPGLYLRALPVFVRDDDLKDSVRRCVIHVAVDNPSNKATPHKIQYLLETNKLFVNMDKSVPVQVKLESFIPGLYLRALPVFVRDDDLKDSVRRCVIHVAVDNPSNKGYENILDHVIRCKDPAAVYDYNTTSGRYSVVVPALTLLPCYTRLCAKTSCIGGMNRRPIEVIFTLENE
;
A
#
# COMPACT_ATOMS: atom_id res chain seq x y z
N MET A 1 0.36 -28.99 7.08
CA MET A 1 1.61 -28.26 7.40
C MET A 1 1.60 -26.98 6.60
N ASP A 2 1.01 -25.92 7.15
CA ASP A 2 0.99 -24.61 6.50
C ASP A 2 1.74 -23.66 7.42
N LYS A 3 2.97 -23.33 7.03
CA LYS A 3 3.88 -22.50 7.84
C LYS A 3 3.70 -21.05 7.43
N SER A 4 2.67 -20.39 7.96
CA SER A 4 2.60 -18.92 7.92
C SER A 4 3.48 -18.36 9.04
N VAL A 5 4.70 -17.98 8.69
CA VAL A 5 5.63 -17.31 9.61
C VAL A 5 5.19 -15.85 9.76
N PRO A 6 4.95 -15.33 10.97
CA PRO A 6 4.72 -13.91 11.19
C PRO A 6 6.05 -13.18 11.02
N VAL A 7 6.15 -12.37 9.98
CA VAL A 7 7.38 -11.66 9.65
C VAL A 7 7.39 -10.30 10.34
N GLN A 8 7.95 -10.27 11.55
CA GLN A 8 8.48 -9.05 12.15
C GLN A 8 9.82 -8.73 11.48
N VAL A 9 9.94 -7.56 10.83
CA VAL A 9 11.19 -7.17 10.15
C VAL A 9 11.79 -5.97 10.84
N LYS A 10 13.02 -6.14 11.34
CA LYS A 10 13.92 -5.06 11.70
C LYS A 10 15.28 -5.28 11.02
N LEU A 11 15.59 -4.31 10.15
CA LEU A 11 16.87 -3.80 9.61
C LEU A 11 18.04 -4.77 9.34
N GLU A 12 18.47 -4.82 8.06
CA GLU A 12 19.80 -4.32 7.64
C GLU A 12 19.97 -4.21 6.09
N SER A 13 20.47 -3.06 5.64
CA SER A 13 21.11 -2.68 4.35
C SER A 13 20.35 -2.65 2.98
N PHE A 14 20.21 -1.40 2.52
CA PHE A 14 20.18 -0.74 1.20
C PHE A 14 20.10 -1.50 -0.16
N ILE A 15 18.95 -1.36 -0.86
CA ILE A 15 18.73 -1.35 -2.34
C ILE A 15 17.37 -0.65 -2.59
N PRO A 16 17.14 0.22 -3.59
CA PRO A 16 15.85 0.91 -3.78
C PRO A 16 14.70 -0.04 -4.15
N GLY A 17 13.55 0.07 -3.49
CA GLY A 17 12.33 -0.73 -3.73
C GLY A 17 11.13 -0.17 -2.94
N LEU A 18 9.92 -0.62 -3.26
CA LEU A 18 8.72 -0.33 -2.46
C LEU A 18 8.72 -1.22 -1.22
N TYR A 19 8.64 -0.65 -0.02
CA TYR A 19 8.52 -1.42 1.23
C TYR A 19 7.05 -1.48 1.66
N LEU A 20 6.61 -2.59 2.27
CA LEU A 20 5.27 -2.69 2.85
C LEU A 20 5.39 -2.73 4.36
N ARG A 21 4.78 -1.78 5.06
CA ARG A 21 4.77 -1.71 6.52
C ARG A 21 3.34 -1.78 7.02
N ALA A 22 3.05 -2.71 7.92
CA ALA A 22 1.76 -2.78 8.61
C ALA A 22 1.92 -2.29 10.05
N LEU A 23 1.02 -1.41 10.49
CA LEU A 23 0.96 -0.96 11.88
C LEU A 23 -0.23 -1.61 12.59
N PRO A 24 -0.06 -2.15 13.81
CA PRO A 24 -1.16 -2.73 14.57
C PRO A 24 -2.11 -1.62 15.01
N VAL A 25 -3.41 -1.93 15.05
CA VAL A 25 -4.41 -1.03 15.63
C VAL A 25 -5.11 -1.71 16.78
N PHE A 26 -5.39 -0.91 17.80
CA PHE A 26 -6.09 -1.31 19.00
C PHE A 26 -7.51 -0.74 18.90
N VAL A 27 -8.49 -1.62 18.81
CA VAL A 27 -9.90 -1.23 18.75
C VAL A 27 -10.52 -1.43 20.13
N ARG A 28 -11.24 -0.41 20.62
CA ARG A 28 -12.02 -0.52 21.85
C ARG A 28 -13.37 -1.14 21.50
N ASP A 29 -13.68 -2.26 22.14
CA ASP A 29 -14.93 -2.99 21.94
C ASP A 29 -15.97 -2.44 22.94
N ASP A 30 -16.93 -1.66 22.46
CA ASP A 30 -17.96 -1.05 23.31
C ASP A 30 -19.00 -2.07 23.81
N ASP A 31 -19.20 -3.19 23.09
CA ASP A 31 -20.11 -4.28 23.46
C ASP A 31 -19.54 -5.14 24.60
N LEU A 32 -18.21 -5.19 24.71
CA LEU A 32 -17.46 -5.81 25.80
C LEU A 32 -16.71 -4.72 26.57
N LYS A 33 -17.48 -3.86 27.27
CA LYS A 33 -16.99 -2.82 28.19
C LYS A 33 -15.60 -3.17 28.75
N ASP A 34 -14.59 -2.47 28.24
CA ASP A 34 -13.16 -2.53 28.62
C ASP A 34 -12.24 -3.56 27.95
N SER A 35 -12.66 -4.25 26.89
CA SER A 35 -11.72 -5.07 26.12
C SER A 35 -11.10 -4.32 24.92
N VAL A 36 -9.79 -4.12 24.97
CA VAL A 36 -9.00 -3.64 23.81
C VAL A 36 -8.60 -4.86 22.99
N ARG A 37 -9.09 -4.96 21.76
CA ARG A 37 -8.68 -6.02 20.84
C ARG A 37 -7.52 -5.52 19.99
N ARG A 38 -6.43 -6.29 19.98
CA ARG A 38 -5.33 -6.07 19.05
C ARG A 38 -5.73 -6.67 17.70
N CYS A 39 -5.84 -5.84 16.68
CA CYS A 39 -6.00 -6.31 15.31
C CYS A 39 -4.63 -6.29 14.63
N VAL A 40 -4.12 -7.47 14.28
CA VAL A 40 -2.89 -7.62 13.50
C VAL A 40 -3.25 -7.69 12.03
N ILE A 41 -2.62 -6.85 11.21
CA ILE A 41 -2.69 -6.90 9.76
C ILE A 41 -1.53 -7.77 9.28
N HIS A 42 -1.84 -8.92 8.68
CA HIS A 42 -0.85 -9.64 7.89
C HIS A 42 -0.97 -9.19 6.43
N VAL A 43 0.12 -8.63 5.91
CA VAL A 43 0.24 -8.23 4.50
C VAL A 43 1.02 -9.32 3.79
N ALA A 44 0.38 -10.04 2.88
CA ALA A 44 1.04 -10.98 2.00
C ALA A 44 0.91 -10.52 0.54
N VAL A 45 1.99 -10.68 -0.21
CA VAL A 45 1.98 -10.50 -1.67
C VAL A 45 2.09 -11.87 -2.29
N ASP A 46 1.11 -12.24 -3.13
CA ASP A 46 1.21 -13.48 -3.88
C ASP A 46 2.40 -13.40 -4.83
N ASN A 47 3.40 -14.25 -4.63
CA ASN A 47 4.58 -14.35 -5.47
C ASN A 47 4.33 -15.46 -6.52
N PRO A 48 3.99 -15.13 -7.78
CA PRO A 48 3.71 -16.16 -8.77
C PRO A 48 5.00 -16.87 -9.18
N SER A 49 5.37 -17.95 -8.49
CA SER A 49 6.55 -18.75 -8.86
C SER A 49 6.25 -19.74 -9.99
N ASN A 50 7.23 -19.91 -10.89
CA ASN A 50 7.50 -21.08 -11.75
C ASN A 50 6.82 -21.28 -13.11
N LYS A 51 6.31 -20.23 -13.79
CA LYS A 51 6.10 -20.33 -15.25
C LYS A 51 6.67 -19.13 -15.96
N ALA A 52 7.56 -19.40 -16.92
CA ALA A 52 8.28 -18.47 -17.78
C ALA A 52 7.35 -17.45 -18.46
N THR A 53 6.97 -16.40 -17.73
CA THR A 53 6.19 -15.29 -18.25
C THR A 53 6.85 -13.96 -17.89
N PRO A 54 6.78 -12.93 -18.74
CA PRO A 54 7.63 -11.74 -18.67
C PRO A 54 7.10 -10.68 -17.67
N HIS A 55 6.23 -11.07 -16.73
CA HIS A 55 5.40 -10.14 -15.97
C HIS A 55 5.92 -9.97 -14.53
N LYS A 56 6.96 -9.13 -14.41
CA LYS A 56 7.78 -8.86 -13.23
C LYS A 56 7.02 -8.22 -12.04
N ILE A 57 6.38 -9.05 -11.23
CA ILE A 57 6.10 -8.77 -9.81
C ILE A 57 6.98 -9.74 -9.01
N GLN A 58 7.80 -9.23 -8.10
CA GLN A 58 8.66 -10.04 -7.25
C GLN A 58 8.68 -9.43 -5.84
N TYR A 59 8.32 -10.23 -4.86
CA TYR A 59 8.43 -9.87 -3.45
C TYR A 59 9.59 -10.65 -2.82
N LEU A 60 10.55 -9.94 -2.24
CA LEU A 60 11.70 -10.52 -1.54
C LEU A 60 11.45 -10.47 -0.04
N LEU A 61 11.17 -11.63 0.56
CA LEU A 61 10.87 -11.76 1.99
C LEU A 61 12.01 -11.25 2.88
N GLU A 62 13.25 -11.58 2.52
CA GLU A 62 14.47 -11.22 3.26
C GLU A 62 14.64 -9.70 3.42
N THR A 63 14.18 -8.93 2.44
CA THR A 63 14.34 -7.48 2.41
C THR A 63 13.02 -6.72 2.59
N ASN A 64 11.90 -7.45 2.63
CA ASN A 64 10.55 -6.89 2.59
C ASN A 64 10.34 -5.89 1.44
N LYS A 65 10.89 -6.20 0.26
CA LYS A 65 10.81 -5.33 -0.92
C LYS A 65 9.94 -5.92 -1.99
N LEU A 66 9.05 -5.09 -2.52
CA LEU A 66 8.23 -5.39 -3.67
C LEU A 66 8.80 -4.69 -4.92
N PHE A 67 9.14 -5.49 -5.92
CA PHE A 67 9.51 -5.05 -7.25
C PHE A 67 8.34 -5.29 -8.17
N VAL A 68 7.82 -4.21 -8.75
CA VAL A 68 6.67 -4.28 -9.64
C VAL A 68 6.87 -3.33 -10.81
N ASN A 69 6.58 -3.82 -12.01
CA ASN A 69 6.48 -2.96 -13.17
C ASN A 69 5.29 -2.00 -13.03
N MET A 70 5.42 -0.79 -13.57
CA MET A 70 4.32 0.17 -13.64
C MET A 70 3.07 -0.46 -14.27
N ASP A 71 1.89 -0.08 -13.78
CA ASP A 71 0.58 -0.54 -14.22
C ASP A 71 0.28 -2.03 -14.00
N LYS A 72 1.12 -2.74 -13.24
CA LYS A 72 0.80 -4.08 -12.77
C LYS A 72 0.09 -4.03 -11.43
N SER A 73 -0.96 -4.85 -11.32
CA SER A 73 -1.72 -5.02 -10.09
C SER A 73 -1.01 -6.03 -9.20
N VAL A 74 -0.76 -5.63 -7.97
CA VAL A 74 -0.18 -6.45 -6.92
C VAL A 74 -1.32 -6.89 -6.01
N PRO A 75 -1.60 -8.21 -5.92
CA PRO A 75 -2.51 -8.71 -4.91
C PRO A 75 -1.86 -8.56 -3.54
N VAL A 76 -2.48 -7.74 -2.70
CA VAL A 76 -2.11 -7.59 -1.30
C VAL A 76 -3.21 -8.24 -0.48
N GLN A 77 -2.90 -9.37 0.15
CA GLN A 77 -3.83 -10.00 1.06
C GLN A 77 -3.70 -9.35 2.42
N VAL A 78 -4.83 -8.87 2.95
CA VAL A 78 -4.95 -8.42 4.33
C VAL A 78 -5.76 -9.46 5.09
N LYS A 79 -5.14 -10.03 6.11
CA LYS A 79 -5.79 -10.94 7.06
C LYS A 79 -5.95 -10.25 8.40
N LEU A 80 -7.18 -10.26 8.90
CA LEU A 80 -7.54 -9.83 10.25
C LEU A 80 -7.72 -11.05 11.16
N GLU A 81 -7.22 -10.99 12.39
CA GLU A 81 -7.43 -12.06 13.39
C GLU A 81 -8.89 -12.15 13.88
N SER A 82 -9.62 -11.04 13.82
CA SER A 82 -11.05 -10.97 14.12
C SER A 82 -11.70 -9.90 13.26
N PHE A 83 -12.85 -10.22 12.67
CA PHE A 83 -13.64 -9.24 11.94
C PHE A 83 -14.30 -8.27 12.92
N ILE A 84 -14.14 -6.98 12.67
CA ILE A 84 -14.86 -5.92 13.38
C ILE A 84 -15.52 -5.05 12.30
N PRO A 85 -16.86 -4.91 12.31
CA PRO A 85 -17.56 -4.02 11.40
C PRO A 85 -17.09 -2.57 11.54
N GLY A 86 -17.13 -1.80 10.44
CA GLY A 86 -16.78 -0.37 10.47
C GLY A 86 -15.28 -0.08 10.47
N LEU A 87 -14.43 -1.09 10.27
CA LEU A 87 -13.00 -0.87 10.06
C LEU A 87 -12.68 -0.60 8.59
N TYR A 88 -11.65 0.22 8.37
CA TYR A 88 -11.12 0.59 7.07
C TYR A 88 -9.64 0.31 7.00
N LEU A 89 -9.14 -0.09 5.83
CA LEU A 89 -7.73 -0.21 5.55
C LEU A 89 -7.28 0.99 4.73
N ARG A 90 -6.33 1.76 5.23
CA ARG A 90 -5.66 2.82 4.47
C ARG A 90 -4.29 2.36 3.99
N ALA A 91 -3.99 2.66 2.73
CA ALA A 91 -2.68 2.52 2.13
C ALA A 91 -2.10 3.91 1.87
N LEU A 92 -1.03 4.26 2.60
CA LEU A 92 -0.37 5.55 2.55
C LEU A 92 1.08 5.40 2.05
N PRO A 93 1.43 5.87 0.84
CA PRO A 93 2.82 5.93 0.40
C PRO A 93 3.57 7.10 1.07
N VAL A 94 4.74 6.81 1.63
CA VAL A 94 5.67 7.81 2.18
C VAL A 94 7.09 7.56 1.66
N PHE A 95 7.95 8.59 1.64
CA PHE A 95 9.37 8.38 1.38
C PHE A 95 10.05 7.73 2.58
N VAL A 96 11.06 6.90 2.32
CA VAL A 96 11.76 6.16 3.39
C VAL A 96 12.83 7.00 4.07
N ARG A 97 13.41 7.97 3.36
CA ARG A 97 14.49 8.81 3.90
C ARG A 97 13.92 9.96 4.70
N ASP A 98 14.50 10.24 5.86
CA ASP A 98 14.04 11.30 6.76
C ASP A 98 14.01 12.67 6.08
N ASP A 99 15.04 12.99 5.28
CA ASP A 99 15.13 14.25 4.52
C ASP A 99 13.98 14.44 3.51
N ASP A 100 13.41 13.33 3.04
CA ASP A 100 12.33 13.28 2.05
C ASP A 100 10.94 13.16 2.73
N LEU A 101 10.85 12.91 4.05
CA LEU A 101 9.57 12.68 4.73
C LEU A 101 8.62 13.88 4.64
N LYS A 102 9.15 15.10 4.53
CA LYS A 102 8.34 16.32 4.36
C LYS A 102 7.60 16.38 3.02
N ASP A 103 8.08 15.63 2.02
CA ASP A 103 7.50 15.62 0.69
C ASP A 103 6.38 14.58 0.60
N SER A 104 5.40 14.86 -0.26
CA SER A 104 4.36 13.90 -0.60
C SER A 104 4.77 13.00 -1.77
N VAL A 105 4.41 11.72 -1.67
CA VAL A 105 4.62 10.77 -2.76
C VAL A 105 3.52 10.96 -3.80
N ARG A 106 3.85 11.64 -4.90
CA ARG A 106 2.93 11.95 -6.00
C ARG A 106 3.47 11.52 -7.36
N ARG A 107 2.58 11.42 -8.33
CA ARG A 107 2.93 11.16 -9.74
C ARG A 107 3.62 12.39 -10.34
N CYS A 108 4.49 12.17 -11.34
CA CYS A 108 5.17 13.28 -12.01
C CYS A 108 4.26 13.95 -13.05
N VAL A 109 4.64 15.17 -13.47
CA VAL A 109 3.90 15.99 -14.45
C VAL A 109 3.53 15.25 -15.75
N ILE A 110 4.41 14.35 -16.22
CA ILE A 110 4.16 13.56 -17.44
C ILE A 110 3.09 12.48 -17.21
N HIS A 111 3.06 11.87 -16.03
CA HIS A 111 2.11 10.81 -15.72
C HIS A 111 0.76 11.34 -15.26
N VAL A 112 0.68 12.55 -14.71
CA VAL A 112 -0.61 13.19 -14.37
C VAL A 112 -1.31 13.85 -15.56
N ALA A 113 -0.64 13.97 -16.71
CA ALA A 113 -1.21 14.61 -17.90
C ALA A 113 -2.56 13.96 -18.29
N VAL A 114 -3.59 14.80 -18.50
CA VAL A 114 -4.98 14.34 -18.69
C VAL A 114 -5.15 13.50 -19.95
N ASP A 115 -4.35 13.76 -20.97
CA ASP A 115 -4.31 13.04 -22.24
C ASP A 115 -3.58 11.69 -22.15
N ASN A 116 -2.94 11.38 -21.02
CA ASN A 116 -2.28 10.10 -20.82
C ASN A 116 -3.33 8.97 -20.79
N PRO A 117 -3.23 7.93 -21.65
CA PRO A 117 -4.21 6.86 -21.70
C PRO A 117 -4.44 6.13 -20.36
N SER A 118 -3.43 6.11 -19.48
CA SER A 118 -3.55 5.51 -18.14
C SER A 118 -4.45 6.29 -17.18
N ASN A 119 -4.87 7.51 -17.54
CA ASN A 119 -5.66 8.41 -16.71
C ASN A 119 -7.15 8.43 -17.06
N LYS A 120 -7.56 7.81 -18.17
CA LYS A 120 -8.96 7.70 -18.56
C LYS A 120 -9.78 7.00 -17.47
N GLY A 121 -10.81 7.67 -16.95
CA GLY A 121 -11.65 7.20 -15.84
C GLY A 121 -11.06 7.40 -14.45
N TYR A 122 -9.96 8.15 -14.33
CA TYR A 122 -9.26 8.47 -13.09
C TYR A 122 -8.91 9.96 -12.98
N GLU A 123 -9.66 10.81 -13.66
CA GLU A 123 -9.41 12.26 -13.81
C GLU A 123 -9.42 13.00 -12.47
N ASN A 124 -10.12 12.47 -11.47
CA ASN A 124 -10.20 13.03 -10.12
C ASN A 124 -9.11 12.55 -9.16
N ILE A 125 -8.25 11.61 -9.57
CA ILE A 125 -7.23 10.99 -8.70
C ILE A 125 -5.84 10.94 -9.37
N LEU A 126 -5.57 11.89 -10.26
CA LEU A 126 -4.37 11.89 -11.11
C LEU A 126 -3.07 11.90 -10.32
N ASP A 127 -3.04 12.53 -9.14
CA ASP A 127 -1.84 12.63 -8.29
C ASP A 127 -1.54 11.35 -7.50
N HIS A 128 -2.54 10.47 -7.31
CA HIS A 128 -2.39 9.26 -6.51
C HIS A 128 -1.44 8.26 -7.20
N VAL A 129 -0.36 7.91 -6.51
CA VAL A 129 0.60 6.89 -6.98
C VAL A 129 0.04 5.48 -6.86
N ILE A 130 -0.77 5.23 -5.82
CA ILE A 130 -1.45 3.96 -5.58
C ILE A 130 -2.89 4.08 -6.08
N ARG A 131 -3.33 3.10 -6.88
CA ARG A 131 -4.74 2.88 -7.21
C ARG A 131 -5.19 1.50 -6.72
N CYS A 132 -6.43 1.42 -6.24
CA CYS A 132 -7.07 0.17 -5.86
C CYS A 132 -8.16 -0.19 -6.86
N LYS A 133 -8.31 -1.49 -7.15
CA LYS A 133 -9.41 -1.99 -8.00
C LYS A 133 -10.72 -2.22 -7.24
N ASP A 134 -10.70 -2.16 -5.92
CA ASP A 134 -11.91 -2.32 -5.12
C ASP A 134 -12.90 -1.20 -5.46
N PRO A 135 -14.16 -1.50 -5.82
CA PRO A 135 -15.15 -0.48 -6.16
C PRO A 135 -15.53 0.41 -4.96
N ALA A 136 -15.30 -0.06 -3.72
CA ALA A 136 -15.48 0.72 -2.50
C ALA A 136 -14.22 1.53 -2.13
N ALA A 137 -13.20 1.57 -3.00
CA ALA A 137 -12.01 2.36 -2.75
C ALA A 137 -12.30 3.87 -2.78
N VAL A 138 -11.94 4.54 -1.69
CA VAL A 138 -12.01 5.99 -1.54
C VAL A 138 -10.59 6.55 -1.61
N TYR A 139 -10.41 7.59 -2.40
CA TYR A 139 -9.14 8.28 -2.58
C TYR A 139 -9.16 9.55 -1.73
N ASP A 140 -8.17 9.69 -0.85
CA ASP A 140 -8.13 10.76 0.13
C ASP A 140 -6.85 11.62 -0.02
N TYR A 141 -7.02 12.93 0.14
CA TYR A 141 -5.94 13.92 0.20
C TYR A 141 -6.03 14.67 1.52
N ASN A 142 -5.06 14.42 2.39
CA ASN A 142 -4.98 15.10 3.68
C ASN A 142 -4.37 16.49 3.50
N THR A 143 -5.18 17.54 3.63
CA THR A 143 -4.77 18.94 3.42
C THR A 143 -3.73 19.45 4.42
N THR A 144 -3.66 18.84 5.62
CA THR A 144 -2.70 19.23 6.66
C THR A 144 -1.30 18.70 6.37
N SER A 145 -1.19 17.45 5.91
CA SER A 145 0.08 16.79 5.62
C SER A 145 0.47 16.81 4.14
N GLY A 146 -0.45 17.17 3.25
CA GLY A 146 -0.29 17.14 1.80
C GLY A 146 -0.18 15.73 1.21
N ARG A 147 -0.60 14.69 1.94
CA ARG A 147 -0.41 13.28 1.54
C ARG A 147 -1.66 12.69 0.88
N TYR A 148 -1.40 11.87 -0.14
CA TYR A 148 -2.42 11.11 -0.86
C TYR A 148 -2.47 9.67 -0.32
N SER A 149 -3.66 9.13 -0.11
CA SER A 149 -3.85 7.75 0.33
C SER A 149 -5.08 7.11 -0.31
N VAL A 150 -5.20 5.79 -0.18
CA VAL A 150 -6.36 5.04 -0.63
C VAL A 150 -6.93 4.28 0.55
N VAL A 151 -8.24 4.36 0.75
CA VAL A 151 -8.98 3.72 1.84
C VAL A 151 -9.95 2.71 1.24
N VAL A 152 -10.02 1.51 1.82
CA VAL A 152 -11.00 0.47 1.46
C VAL A 152 -11.63 -0.11 2.72
N PRO A 153 -12.86 -0.65 2.67
CA PRO A 153 -13.42 -1.39 3.79
C PRO A 153 -12.52 -2.57 4.20
N ALA A 154 -12.29 -2.74 5.50
CA ALA A 154 -11.46 -3.83 6.01
C ALA A 154 -12.31 -5.11 6.16
N LEU A 155 -12.22 -6.00 5.16
CA LEU A 155 -12.84 -7.34 5.23
C LEU A 155 -11.83 -8.37 5.75
N THR A 156 -12.33 -9.46 6.36
CA THR A 156 -11.54 -10.51 7.02
C THR A 156 -10.42 -11.09 6.14
N LEU A 157 -10.67 -11.18 4.83
CA LEU A 157 -9.74 -11.66 3.80
C LEU A 157 -9.97 -10.86 2.51
N LEU A 158 -9.36 -9.68 2.40
CA LEU A 158 -9.50 -8.86 1.19
C LEU A 158 -8.22 -8.92 0.33
N PRO A 159 -8.29 -9.41 -0.92
CA PRO A 159 -7.26 -9.15 -1.90
C PRO A 159 -7.38 -7.68 -2.37
N CYS A 160 -6.54 -6.82 -1.82
CA CYS A 160 -6.38 -5.45 -2.31
C CYS A 160 -5.48 -5.46 -3.54
N TYR A 161 -6.03 -5.18 -4.72
CA TYR A 161 -5.22 -5.04 -5.92
C TYR A 161 -4.69 -3.63 -6.04
N THR A 162 -3.48 -3.42 -5.51
CA THR A 162 -2.80 -2.14 -5.62
C THR A 162 -2.09 -2.03 -6.96
N ARG A 163 -2.15 -0.87 -7.59
CA ARG A 163 -1.43 -0.55 -8.83
C ARG A 163 -0.56 0.67 -8.61
N LEU A 164 0.71 0.56 -8.95
CA LEU A 164 1.62 1.70 -9.04
C LEU A 164 1.53 2.34 -10.42
N CYS A 165 1.10 3.61 -10.47
CA CYS A 165 0.84 4.36 -11.71
C CYS A 165 1.96 5.33 -12.08
N ALA A 166 3.15 5.17 -11.51
CA ALA A 166 4.37 5.90 -11.87
C ALA A 166 5.61 5.03 -11.67
N LYS A 167 6.66 5.29 -12.45
CA LYS A 167 7.97 4.69 -12.25
C LYS A 167 8.71 5.43 -11.14
N THR A 168 9.48 4.69 -10.34
CA THR A 168 10.35 5.28 -9.31
C THR A 168 11.35 6.27 -9.92
N SER A 169 11.78 6.07 -11.18
CA SER A 169 12.73 6.93 -11.88
C SER A 169 12.17 8.27 -12.40
N CYS A 170 10.87 8.53 -12.25
CA CYS A 170 10.26 9.74 -12.78
C CYS A 170 10.76 11.01 -12.08
N ILE A 171 11.41 11.89 -12.85
CA ILE A 171 11.77 13.25 -12.42
C ILE A 171 10.49 14.02 -12.11
N GLY A 172 10.48 14.78 -11.01
CA GLY A 172 9.30 15.51 -10.53
C GLY A 172 8.22 14.65 -9.85
N GLY A 173 8.47 13.35 -9.68
CA GLY A 173 7.65 12.45 -8.85
C GLY A 173 8.50 11.81 -7.75
N MET A 174 8.61 10.48 -7.77
CA MET A 174 9.48 9.74 -6.84
C MET A 174 10.97 10.05 -7.01
N ASN A 175 11.44 10.31 -8.24
CA ASN A 175 12.81 10.73 -8.54
C ASN A 175 13.91 9.84 -7.92
N ARG A 176 13.77 8.52 -8.07
CA ARG A 176 14.64 7.46 -7.53
C ARG A 176 14.75 7.43 -6.00
N ARG A 177 13.88 8.16 -5.30
CA ARG A 177 13.76 8.08 -3.85
C ARG A 177 12.93 6.86 -3.48
N PRO A 178 13.41 6.02 -2.54
CA PRO A 178 12.67 4.86 -2.08
C PRO A 178 11.40 5.29 -1.34
N ILE A 179 10.32 4.54 -1.53
CA ILE A 179 9.04 4.76 -0.85
C ILE A 179 8.63 3.50 -0.10
N GLU A 180 7.88 3.67 0.98
CA GLU A 180 7.16 2.60 1.65
C GLU A 180 5.65 2.86 1.61
N VAL A 181 4.85 1.80 1.52
CA VAL A 181 3.40 1.87 1.74
C VAL A 181 3.15 1.45 3.17
N ILE A 182 2.62 2.38 3.95
CA ILE A 182 2.12 2.12 5.29
C ILE A 182 0.66 1.69 5.15
N PHE A 183 0.36 0.50 5.67
CA PHE A 183 -1.00 0.03 5.86
C PHE A 183 -1.43 0.29 7.30
N THR A 184 -2.53 1.01 7.46
CA THR A 184 -3.19 1.28 8.74
C THR A 184 -4.61 0.72 8.71
N LEU A 185 -5.03 0.12 9.82
CA LEU A 185 -6.42 -0.29 10.03
C LEU A 185 -7.09 0.80 10.88
N GLU A 186 -8.04 1.51 10.33
CA GLU A 186 -8.67 2.67 10.96
C GLU A 186 -10.13 2.35 11.31
N ASN A 187 -10.69 3.02 12.30
CA ASN A 187 -12.13 3.10 12.57
C ASN A 187 -12.64 4.48 12.18
N GLU A 188 -13.96 4.67 12.21
CA GLU A 188 -14.59 6.00 12.10
C GLU A 188 -14.10 6.98 13.17
#